data_AF-A0A822BU60-F1
#
_entry.id   AF-A0A822BU60-F1
#
_cell.length_a   1.000
_cell.length_b   1.000
_cell.length_c   1.000
_cell.angle_alpha   90.00
_cell.angle_beta   90.00
_cell.angle_gamma   90.00
#
_symmetry.space_group_name_H-M   'P 1'
#
loop_
_entity.id
_entity.type
_entity.pdbx_description
1 polymer ?
#
loop_
_entity_poly.entity_id
_entity_poly.type
_entity_poly.pdbx_seq_one_letter_code
_entity_poly.pdbx_strand_id
1 'polypeptide(L)'
;NYTPTTYKRIEALLKSDHSIDRVKSLILNKHITCKDLCLYYLKRIQMTNNYYKVIIELNPHLLSEAQQIDEQINENKVNDKLLFGCVAAVKGNISVRDMYNDAGSYVLHENKMKDDASI
;
A
#
# COMPACT_ATOMS: atom_id res chain seq x y z
N ASN A 1 8.76 0.63 -14.51
CA ASN A 1 9.88 -0.27 -14.17
C ASN A 1 10.47 0.12 -12.83
N TYR A 2 10.14 -0.64 -11.78
CA TYR A 2 10.74 -0.44 -10.47
C TYR A 2 12.15 -1.02 -10.46
N THR A 3 13.16 -0.19 -10.25
CA THR A 3 14.58 -0.61 -10.32
C THR A 3 15.20 -0.64 -8.93
N PRO A 4 16.32 -1.37 -8.73
CA PRO A 4 17.10 -1.28 -7.49
C PRO A 4 17.51 0.16 -7.16
N THR A 5 17.75 1.00 -8.18
CA THR A 5 18.04 2.43 -8.02
C THR A 5 16.84 3.18 -7.46
N THR A 6 15.63 2.92 -7.97
CA THR A 6 14.38 3.50 -7.44
C THR A 6 14.17 3.11 -5.99
N TYR A 7 14.38 1.84 -5.63
CA TYR A 7 14.26 1.36 -4.25
C TYR A 7 15.18 2.11 -3.29
N LYS A 8 16.48 2.17 -3.59
CA LYS A 8 17.47 2.84 -2.73
C LYS A 8 17.17 4.33 -2.55
N ARG A 9 16.66 4.98 -3.61
CA ARG A 9 16.25 6.39 -3.56
C ARG A 9 15.09 6.61 -2.58
N ILE A 10 14.03 5.80 -2.67
CA ILE A 10 12.87 5.89 -1.77
C ILE A 10 13.27 5.53 -0.34
N GLU A 11 14.09 4.49 -0.18
CA GLU A 11 14.64 4.10 1.12
C GLU A 11 15.42 5.25 1.78
N ALA A 12 16.26 5.96 1.02
CA ALA A 12 16.99 7.12 1.50
C ALA A 12 16.06 8.29 1.89
N LEU A 13 15.01 8.56 1.10
CA LEU A 13 14.04 9.63 1.38
C LEU A 13 13.24 9.41 2.67
N LEU A 14 13.00 8.14 3.02
CA LEU A 14 12.23 7.73 4.17
C LEU A 14 13.08 7.37 5.40
N LYS A 15 14.40 7.21 5.25
CA LYS A 15 15.32 6.64 6.26
C LYS A 15 15.20 7.24 7.67
N SER A 16 14.97 8.54 7.77
CA SER A 16 14.93 9.27 9.04
C SER A 16 13.52 9.52 9.57
N ASP A 17 12.52 9.49 8.69
CA ASP A 17 11.14 9.85 9.01
C ASP A 17 10.19 9.08 8.08
N HIS A 18 9.39 8.21 8.69
CA HIS A 18 8.40 7.36 8.04
C HIS A 18 6.97 7.80 8.38
N SER A 19 6.78 9.00 8.93
CA SER A 19 5.45 9.51 9.28
C SER A 19 4.55 9.67 8.05
N ILE A 20 3.24 9.62 8.29
CA ILE A 20 2.19 9.84 7.28
C ILE A 20 2.38 11.22 6.64
N ASP A 21 2.64 12.25 7.44
CA ASP A 21 2.84 13.63 6.96
C ASP A 21 4.06 13.73 6.04
N ARG A 22 5.15 13.04 6.38
CA ARG A 22 6.35 13.01 5.54
C ARG A 22 6.08 12.33 4.20
N VAL A 23 5.43 11.17 4.22
CA VAL A 23 5.06 10.44 3.01
C VAL A 23 4.13 11.29 2.13
N LYS A 24 3.09 11.89 2.71
CA LYS A 24 2.17 12.80 2.02
C LYS A 24 2.92 13.96 1.38
N SER A 25 3.82 14.60 2.12
CA SER A 25 4.67 15.69 1.60
C SER A 25 5.54 15.25 0.43
N LEU A 26 6.16 14.06 0.49
CA LEU A 26 6.97 13.54 -0.62
C LEU A 26 6.14 13.29 -1.88
N ILE A 27 4.90 12.82 -1.74
CA ILE A 27 3.97 12.58 -2.85
C ILE A 27 3.51 13.91 -3.46
N LEU A 28 3.03 14.85 -2.64
CA LEU A 28 2.51 16.14 -3.13
C LEU A 28 3.60 16.99 -3.79
N ASN A 29 4.83 16.91 -3.30
CA ASN A 29 5.99 17.58 -3.92
C ASN A 29 6.59 16.79 -5.09
N LYS A 30 5.94 15.71 -5.54
CA LYS A 30 6.34 14.87 -6.68
C LYS A 30 7.75 14.26 -6.55
N HIS A 31 8.23 14.07 -5.32
CA HIS A 31 9.48 13.34 -5.07
C HIS A 31 9.29 11.84 -5.29
N ILE A 32 8.11 11.31 -4.97
CA ILE A 32 7.70 9.93 -5.23
C ILE A 32 6.24 9.94 -5.69
N THR A 33 5.79 8.86 -6.32
CA THR A 33 4.38 8.62 -6.62
C THR A 33 3.78 7.62 -5.62
N CYS A 34 2.45 7.53 -5.53
CA CYS A 34 1.77 6.48 -4.79
C CYS A 34 2.14 5.09 -5.33
N LYS A 35 2.26 4.94 -6.65
CA LYS A 35 2.72 3.71 -7.28
C LYS A 35 4.16 3.34 -6.88
N ASP A 36 5.06 4.31 -6.84
CA ASP A 36 6.44 4.13 -6.36
C ASP A 36 6.46 3.62 -4.91
N LEU A 37 5.64 4.22 -4.04
CA LEU A 37 5.52 3.83 -2.64
C LEU A 37 4.99 2.40 -2.48
N CYS A 38 3.97 2.02 -3.26
CA CYS A 38 3.44 0.65 -3.26
C CYS A 38 4.52 -0.35 -3.68
N LEU A 39 5.23 -0.07 -4.76
CA LEU A 39 6.30 -0.94 -5.27
C LEU A 39 7.46 -1.06 -4.26
N TYR A 40 7.76 0.01 -3.53
CA TYR A 40 8.72 -0.01 -2.43
C TYR A 40 8.32 -0.97 -1.32
N TYR A 41 7.09 -0.89 -0.83
CA TYR A 41 6.62 -1.82 0.21
C TYR A 41 6.47 -3.26 -0.31
N LEU A 42 5.99 -3.47 -1.54
CA LEU A 42 5.97 -4.80 -2.16
C LEU A 42 7.36 -5.43 -2.22
N LYS A 43 8.38 -4.64 -2.56
CA LYS A 43 9.77 -5.12 -2.57
C LYS A 43 10.26 -5.49 -1.17
N ARG A 44 9.92 -4.69 -0.16
CA ARG A 44 10.24 -5.02 1.24
C ARG A 44 9.56 -6.31 1.69
N ILE A 45 8.27 -6.47 1.40
CA ILE A 45 7.51 -7.68 1.69
C ILE A 45 8.17 -8.88 1.02
N GLN A 46 8.54 -8.79 -0.25
CA GLN A 46 9.24 -9.86 -0.96
C GLN A 46 10.56 -10.27 -0.25
N MET A 47 11.30 -9.29 0.27
CA MET A 47 12.59 -9.52 0.94
C MET A 47 12.46 -10.12 2.35
N THR A 48 11.38 -9.80 3.08
CA THR A 48 11.28 -10.08 4.52
C THR A 48 10.17 -11.07 4.90
N ASN A 49 9.11 -11.16 4.11
CA ASN A 49 7.92 -11.93 4.48
C ASN A 49 8.16 -13.46 4.45
N ASN A 50 9.20 -13.93 3.75
CA ASN A 50 9.62 -15.33 3.84
C ASN A 50 10.10 -15.72 5.25
N TYR A 51 10.57 -14.76 6.04
CA TYR A 51 10.99 -14.98 7.42
C TYR A 51 9.87 -14.63 8.40
N TYR A 52 9.31 -13.42 8.32
CA TYR A 52 8.36 -12.93 9.32
C TYR A 52 6.91 -13.41 9.13
N LYS A 53 6.50 -13.81 7.92
CA LYS A 53 5.15 -14.31 7.60
C LYS A 53 4.02 -13.39 8.11
N VAL A 54 4.21 -12.07 7.99
CA VAL A 54 3.26 -11.06 8.48
C VAL A 54 2.13 -10.80 7.48
N ILE A 55 2.45 -10.79 6.19
CA ILE A 55 1.49 -10.54 5.12
C ILE A 55 0.97 -11.88 4.61
N ILE A 56 -0.35 -12.08 4.73
CA ILE A 56 -1.05 -13.29 4.29
C ILE A 56 -1.52 -13.21 2.83
N GLU A 57 -1.91 -12.00 2.39
CA GLU A 57 -2.44 -11.74 1.06
C GLU A 57 -2.07 -10.32 0.62
N LEU A 58 -1.95 -10.10 -0.69
CA LEU A 58 -1.74 -8.78 -1.29
C LEU A 58 -3.00 -8.36 -2.05
N ASN A 59 -3.43 -7.10 -1.91
CA ASN A 59 -4.56 -6.56 -2.67
C ASN A 59 -4.26 -6.63 -4.19
N PRO A 60 -5.07 -7.35 -4.99
CA PRO A 60 -4.87 -7.46 -6.43
C PRO A 60 -4.99 -6.12 -7.18
N HIS A 61 -5.71 -5.15 -6.59
CA HIS A 61 -5.98 -3.83 -7.19
C HIS A 61 -5.00 -2.74 -6.73
N LEU A 62 -4.04 -3.07 -5.85
CA LEU A 62 -3.14 -2.09 -5.20
C LEU A 62 -2.45 -1.13 -6.19
N LEU A 63 -1.88 -1.67 -7.28
CA LEU A 63 -1.11 -0.85 -8.23
C LEU A 63 -2.01 -0.02 -9.15
N SER A 64 -3.21 -0.51 -9.49
CA SER A 64 -4.18 0.26 -10.29
C SER A 64 -4.78 1.41 -9.48
N GLU A 65 -5.13 1.18 -8.21
CA GLU A 65 -5.63 2.22 -7.32
C GLU A 65 -4.57 3.30 -7.07
N ALA A 66 -3.32 2.89 -6.82
CA ALA A 66 -2.22 3.83 -6.66
C ALA A 66 -2.00 4.70 -7.91
N GLN A 67 -2.11 4.10 -9.10
CA GLN A 67 -2.01 4.84 -10.36
C GLN A 67 -3.15 5.84 -10.54
N GLN A 68 -4.40 5.48 -10.17
CA GLN A 68 -5.53 6.41 -10.23
C GLN A 68 -5.33 7.62 -9.30
N ILE A 69 -4.74 7.41 -8.12
CA ILE A 69 -4.40 8.50 -7.19
C ILE A 69 -3.32 9.40 -7.81
N ASP A 70 -2.29 8.81 -8.42
CA ASP A 70 -1.23 9.58 -9.10
C ASP A 70 -1.80 10.44 -10.25
N GLU A 71 -2.76 9.92 -11.02
CA GLU A 71 -3.46 10.65 -12.07
C GLU A 71 -4.27 11.82 -11.48
N GLN A 72 -5.01 11.62 -10.39
CA GLN A 72 -5.74 12.69 -9.70
C GLN A 72 -4.80 13.81 -9.21
N ILE A 73 -3.62 13.46 -8.68
CA ILE A 73 -2.61 14.44 -8.24
C ILE A 73 -2.12 15.27 -9.44
N ASN A 74 -1.86 14.62 -10.58
CA ASN A 74 -1.40 15.32 -11.78
C ASN A 74 -2.46 16.26 -12.37
N GLU A 75 -3.74 15.95 -12.18
CA GLU A 75 -4.88 16.80 -12.54
C GLU A 75 -5.19 17.89 -11.50
N ASN A 76 -4.37 18.03 -10.44
CA ASN A 76 -4.61 18.91 -9.30
C ASN A 76 -5.92 18.63 -8.55
N LYS A 77 -6.44 17.39 -8.61
CA LYS A 77 -7.61 16.91 -7.87
C LYS A 77 -7.22 16.28 -6.54
N VAL A 78 -6.29 16.92 -5.83
CA VAL A 78 -5.77 16.43 -4.55
C VAL A 78 -6.87 16.49 -3.48
N ASN A 79 -6.95 15.44 -2.66
CA ASN A 79 -7.87 15.39 -1.53
C ASN A 79 -7.16 15.82 -0.23
N ASP A 80 -7.78 16.71 0.55
CA ASP A 80 -7.23 17.17 1.83
C ASP A 80 -7.31 16.14 2.97
N LYS A 81 -7.91 14.97 2.73
CA LYS A 81 -7.94 13.87 3.70
C LYS A 81 -6.54 13.51 4.22
N LEU A 82 -6.50 13.20 5.52
CA LEU A 82 -5.26 12.91 6.24
C LEU A 82 -4.45 11.75 5.61
N LEU A 83 -5.14 10.69 5.18
CA LEU A 83 -4.53 9.46 4.67
C LEU A 83 -4.39 9.43 3.14
N PHE A 84 -4.60 10.56 2.45
CA PHE A 84 -4.54 10.57 0.99
C PHE A 84 -3.15 10.18 0.48
N GLY A 85 -3.11 9.13 -0.34
CA GLY A 85 -1.87 8.59 -0.94
C GLY A 85 -1.05 7.68 -0.02
N CYS A 86 -1.54 7.34 1.18
CA CYS A 86 -0.88 6.43 2.09
C CYS A 86 -1.09 4.96 1.70
N VAL A 87 -0.15 4.10 2.09
CA VAL A 87 -0.25 2.64 1.97
C VAL A 87 -0.51 2.06 3.34
N ALA A 88 -1.49 1.16 3.44
CA ALA A 88 -1.85 0.48 4.68
C ALA A 88 -1.92 -1.04 4.48
N ALA A 89 -1.64 -1.77 5.55
CA ALA A 89 -2.01 -3.16 5.69
C ALA A 89 -3.11 -3.25 6.75
N VAL A 90 -4.12 -4.09 6.52
CA VAL A 90 -5.22 -4.34 7.44
C VAL A 90 -5.11 -5.74 8.02
N LYS A 91 -5.69 -5.95 9.21
CA LYS A 91 -5.70 -7.27 9.85
C LYS A 91 -6.60 -8.22 9.04
N GLY A 92 -6.20 -9.49 8.92
CA GLY A 92 -6.91 -10.50 8.10
C GLY A 92 -8.35 -10.86 8.53
N ASN A 93 -8.86 -10.22 9.58
CA ASN A 93 -10.28 -10.30 9.99
C ASN A 93 -11.10 -9.07 9.54
N ILE A 94 -10.49 -8.09 8.88
CA ILE A 94 -11.15 -6.91 8.30
C ILE A 94 -11.41 -7.20 6.82
N SER A 95 -12.68 -7.15 6.42
CA SER A 95 -13.07 -7.45 5.04
C SER A 95 -12.62 -6.37 4.06
N VAL A 96 -12.00 -6.80 2.97
CA VAL A 96 -11.65 -6.00 1.80
C VAL A 96 -12.20 -6.72 0.58
N ARG A 97 -12.96 -6.01 -0.27
CA ARG A 97 -13.55 -6.59 -1.48
C ARG A 97 -12.50 -7.29 -2.32
N ASP A 98 -12.87 -8.44 -2.89
CA ASP A 98 -12.03 -9.30 -3.73
C ASP A 98 -10.83 -9.97 -3.05
N MET A 99 -10.68 -9.82 -1.73
CA MET A 99 -9.66 -10.52 -0.91
C MET A 99 -10.29 -11.60 -0.03
N TYR A 100 -9.46 -12.51 0.50
CA TYR A 100 -9.90 -13.52 1.46
C TYR A 100 -9.91 -12.98 2.89
N ASN A 101 -10.88 -13.44 3.68
CA ASN A 101 -10.94 -13.20 5.10
C ASN A 101 -11.12 -14.53 5.83
N ASP A 102 -10.00 -15.04 6.36
CA ASP A 102 -9.96 -16.31 7.08
C ASP A 102 -10.22 -16.15 8.59
N ALA A 103 -10.18 -14.91 9.11
CA ALA A 103 -10.20 -14.61 10.55
C ALA A 103 -9.21 -15.47 11.38
N GLY A 104 -8.13 -15.96 10.79
CA GLY A 104 -7.18 -16.90 11.40
C GLY A 104 -7.71 -18.33 11.56
N SER A 105 -8.76 -18.72 10.83
CA SER A 105 -9.41 -20.02 10.89
C SER A 105 -9.36 -20.74 9.54
N TYR A 106 -8.91 -21.99 9.55
CA TYR A 106 -8.90 -22.84 8.35
C TYR A 106 -10.30 -23.04 7.76
N VAL A 107 -11.36 -23.00 8.58
CA VAL A 107 -12.75 -23.15 8.09
C VAL A 107 -13.12 -22.05 7.10
N LEU A 108 -12.47 -20.88 7.17
CA LEU A 108 -12.78 -19.71 6.36
C LEU A 108 -11.74 -19.46 5.25
N HIS A 109 -10.82 -20.40 4.98
CA HIS A 109 -9.70 -20.15 4.05
C HIS A 109 -10.13 -19.87 2.59
N GLU A 110 -11.32 -20.29 2.18
CA GLU A 110 -11.88 -20.01 0.84
C GLU A 110 -12.90 -18.85 0.84
N ASN A 111 -13.03 -18.13 1.97
CA ASN A 111 -14.04 -17.08 2.15
C ASN A 111 -13.60 -15.77 1.48
N LYS A 112 -13.95 -15.62 0.20
CA LYS A 112 -13.70 -14.41 -0.59
C LYS A 112 -14.76 -13.34 -0.33
N MET A 113 -14.33 -12.12 -0.02
CA MET A 113 -15.20 -11.01 0.35
C MET A 113 -15.82 -10.32 -0.86
N LYS A 114 -17.12 -10.00 -0.76
CA LYS A 114 -17.87 -9.24 -1.77
C LYS A 114 -17.86 -7.73 -1.50
N ASP A 115 -17.71 -7.37 -0.23
CA ASP A 115 -17.85 -6.00 0.25
C ASP A 115 -16.73 -5.65 1.24
N ASP A 116 -16.44 -4.36 1.31
CA ASP A 116 -15.51 -3.78 2.27
C ASP A 116 -16.17 -3.64 3.64
N ALA A 117 -15.39 -3.81 4.71
CA ALA A 117 -15.84 -3.47 6.05
C ALA A 117 -15.90 -1.94 6.25
N SER A 118 -16.90 -1.46 6.99
CA SER A 118 -16.93 -0.07 7.48
C SER A 118 -16.01 0.07 8.68
N ILE A 119 -15.03 0.98 8.61
CA ILE A 119 -14.04 1.26 9.66
C ILE A 119 -13.92 2.75 9.97
#